data_AF-A0AA48HM00-F1
#
_entry.id   AF-A0AA48HM00-F1
#
_cell.length_a   1.000
_cell.length_b   1.000
_cell.length_c   1.000
_cell.angle_alpha   90.00
_cell.angle_beta   90.00
_cell.angle_gamma   90.00
#
_symmetry.space_group_name_H-M   'P 1'
#
loop_
_entity.id
_entity.type
_entity.pdbx_description
1 polymer ?
#
loop_
_entity_poly.entity_id
_entity_poly.type
_entity_poly.pdbx_seq_one_letter_code
_entity_poly.pdbx_strand_id
1 'polypeptide(L)'
;MAATVGFVATDLLNKEDDASGSSDEATPDALPDAPPDDEGEQALVTLVTDGLQATGGDGVDSYILDPAVEGTFTTSITAGNGDDSIDLGDTYVRGGPFLADGQIDGGAGDDVIMAVGGGSTITGGAGDDTIAGFLLGSSVTGGEGDDSINVLSGGGDATTVDGGAGNDTLDGTLSDNIRLLGGAGDDVITTAGVSYDGTNFFIVANGGEGNDTLTHEVEVFPLPRMHEPGFPATYGPRMAGGAGADSFEFVLTSESGSYTPYPDDPTIFINDAARIVDFERGVDTLSIDLSALDPRYVVESGQLRDDTARGTTVLSLRLTSDTLPIQLVQITVSPLGLRWGDVTFIGQAPATLAVA
;
A
#
# COMPACT_ATOMS: atom_id res chain seq x y z
N MET A 1 -22.45 3.65 5.80
CA MET A 1 -22.79 2.48 4.97
C MET A 1 -21.56 2.25 4.12
N ALA A 2 -20.86 1.14 4.33
CA ALA A 2 -19.60 0.84 3.66
C ALA A 2 -19.85 0.68 2.15
N ALA A 3 -19.21 1.53 1.35
CA ALA A 3 -19.16 1.37 -0.09
C ALA A 3 -18.17 0.23 -0.40
N THR A 4 -18.69 -0.81 -1.02
CA THR A 4 -17.93 -1.92 -1.57
C THR A 4 -17.08 -1.41 -2.72
N VAL A 5 -15.76 -1.33 -2.53
CA VAL A 5 -14.80 -1.28 -3.63
C VAL A 5 -14.27 -2.71 -3.74
N GLY A 6 -14.82 -3.46 -4.69
CA GLY A 6 -14.40 -4.81 -5.00
C GLY A 6 -13.69 -4.82 -6.34
N PHE A 7 -12.41 -5.19 -6.34
CA PHE A 7 -11.51 -5.55 -7.45
C PHE A 7 -10.23 -6.04 -6.71
N VAL A 8 -9.53 -7.15 -6.94
CA VAL A 8 -9.27 -7.98 -8.14
C VAL A 8 -8.92 -9.45 -7.74
N ALA A 9 -9.44 -10.05 -6.66
CA ALA A 9 -8.99 -11.40 -6.26
C ALA A 9 -9.77 -12.57 -6.88
N THR A 10 -10.99 -12.35 -7.37
CA THR A 10 -11.92 -13.45 -7.75
C THR A 10 -11.90 -13.85 -9.22
N ASP A 11 -11.19 -13.15 -10.10
CA ASP A 11 -11.24 -13.40 -11.55
C ASP A 11 -10.08 -14.28 -12.08
N LEU A 12 -9.15 -14.70 -11.22
CA LEU A 12 -8.02 -15.57 -11.61
C LEU A 12 -8.31 -17.08 -11.41
N LEU A 13 -9.44 -17.44 -10.81
CA LEU A 13 -9.77 -18.85 -10.47
C LEU A 13 -10.81 -19.52 -11.38
N ASN A 14 -11.32 -18.85 -12.43
CA ASN A 14 -12.33 -19.43 -13.33
C ASN A 14 -11.88 -19.40 -14.80
N LYS A 15 -10.93 -20.26 -15.15
CA LYS A 15 -10.76 -20.71 -16.53
C LYS A 15 -11.27 -22.15 -16.63
N GLU A 16 -12.59 -22.31 -16.65
CA GLU A 16 -13.22 -23.59 -16.96
C GLU A 16 -12.95 -23.93 -18.44
N ASP A 17 -12.38 -25.11 -18.66
CA ASP A 17 -12.18 -25.76 -19.95
C ASP A 17 -13.52 -25.98 -20.67
N ASP A 18 -13.76 -25.21 -21.72
CA ASP A 18 -14.85 -25.46 -22.68
C ASP A 18 -14.27 -26.03 -23.99
N ALA A 19 -14.18 -27.35 -24.08
CA ALA A 19 -14.01 -28.03 -25.36
C ALA A 19 -14.99 -29.21 -25.47
N SER A 20 -16.15 -28.95 -26.07
CA SER A 20 -17.05 -29.99 -26.57
C SER A 20 -16.90 -30.16 -28.08
N GLY A 21 -16.83 -31.41 -28.56
CA GLY A 21 -17.41 -31.76 -29.85
C GLY A 21 -16.54 -32.48 -30.90
N SER A 22 -16.66 -33.80 -30.86
CA SER A 22 -16.95 -34.69 -32.00
C SER A 22 -15.82 -35.42 -32.73
N SER A 23 -16.19 -36.67 -33.02
CA SER A 23 -15.52 -37.80 -33.63
C SER A 23 -15.19 -37.62 -35.12
N ASP A 24 -14.06 -38.16 -35.56
CA ASP A 24 -14.00 -38.94 -36.80
C ASP A 24 -12.78 -39.88 -36.82
N GLU A 25 -13.03 -41.14 -37.20
CA GLU A 25 -12.01 -42.17 -37.44
C GLU A 25 -11.25 -41.89 -38.75
N ALA A 26 -9.91 -41.91 -38.69
CA ALA A 26 -9.06 -42.34 -39.80
C ALA A 26 -7.65 -42.69 -39.28
N THR A 27 -7.19 -43.91 -39.52
CA THR A 27 -5.75 -44.27 -39.43
C THR A 27 -5.01 -43.65 -40.62
N PRO A 28 -3.75 -43.17 -40.47
CA PRO A 28 -2.62 -44.05 -40.80
C PRO A 28 -1.26 -43.72 -40.12
N ASP A 29 -0.35 -44.69 -40.22
CA ASP A 29 1.12 -44.60 -40.11
C ASP A 29 1.79 -44.25 -38.78
N ALA A 30 2.73 -45.12 -38.40
CA ALA A 30 3.61 -44.98 -37.25
C ALA A 30 4.48 -43.71 -37.36
N LEU A 31 4.18 -42.74 -36.51
CA LEU A 31 5.07 -41.63 -36.19
C LEU A 31 6.23 -42.13 -35.30
N PRO A 32 7.45 -41.60 -35.46
CA PRO A 32 8.59 -41.97 -34.62
C PRO A 32 8.35 -41.52 -33.18
N ASP A 33 8.86 -42.30 -32.22
CA ASP A 33 8.76 -42.09 -30.76
C ASP A 33 8.67 -40.61 -30.40
N ALA A 34 7.50 -40.20 -29.89
CA ALA A 34 7.34 -38.94 -29.22
C ALA A 34 8.35 -38.88 -28.05
N PRO A 35 8.95 -37.71 -27.76
CA PRO A 35 9.68 -37.54 -26.50
C PRO A 35 8.74 -37.91 -25.35
N PRO A 36 9.26 -38.52 -24.27
CA PRO A 36 8.41 -38.99 -23.18
C PRO A 36 7.53 -37.84 -22.74
N ASP A 37 6.25 -38.15 -22.72
CA ASP A 37 5.15 -37.32 -22.29
C ASP A 37 5.59 -36.52 -21.06
N ASP A 38 5.48 -35.20 -21.17
CA ASP A 38 5.50 -34.26 -20.06
C ASP A 38 4.26 -34.62 -19.22
N GLU A 39 4.39 -35.67 -18.39
CA GLU A 39 3.39 -36.02 -17.40
C GLU A 39 3.32 -34.84 -16.45
N GLY A 40 2.31 -33.99 -16.70
CA GLY A 40 2.00 -32.82 -15.91
C GLY A 40 2.22 -33.10 -14.43
N GLU A 41 3.21 -32.41 -13.88
CA GLU A 41 3.50 -32.37 -12.47
C GLU A 41 2.20 -31.91 -11.79
N GLN A 42 1.50 -32.84 -11.15
CA GLN A 42 0.30 -32.47 -10.41
C GLN A 42 0.77 -31.59 -9.27
N ALA A 43 0.42 -30.29 -9.33
CA ALA A 43 0.72 -29.31 -8.29
C ALA A 43 0.48 -29.95 -6.91
N LEU A 44 1.56 -30.13 -6.15
CA LEU A 44 1.50 -30.79 -4.86
C LEU A 44 0.90 -29.80 -3.87
N VAL A 45 -0.37 -30.02 -3.49
CA VAL A 45 -1.00 -29.23 -2.44
C VAL A 45 -0.54 -29.75 -1.07
N THR A 46 0.23 -28.94 -0.37
CA THR A 46 0.67 -29.14 1.01
C THR A 46 -0.27 -28.42 1.97
N LEU A 47 -0.89 -29.19 2.87
CA LEU A 47 -1.68 -28.61 3.97
C LEU A 47 -0.75 -28.10 5.07
N VAL A 48 -0.87 -26.82 5.39
CA VAL A 48 -0.04 -26.13 6.38
C VAL A 48 -0.65 -26.30 7.77
N THR A 49 0.08 -26.99 8.65
CA THR A 49 -0.28 -27.18 10.06
C THR A 49 0.62 -26.36 10.98
N ASP A 50 0.22 -26.17 12.23
CA ASP A 50 1.08 -25.56 13.24
C ASP A 50 2.43 -26.29 13.39
N GLY A 51 3.51 -25.52 13.35
CA GLY A 51 4.89 -25.99 13.40
C GLY A 51 5.42 -26.61 12.11
N LEU A 52 4.67 -26.57 10.99
CA LEU A 52 5.16 -27.11 9.72
C LEU A 52 6.47 -26.43 9.31
N GLN A 53 7.39 -27.24 8.82
CA GLN A 53 8.61 -26.82 8.12
C GLN A 53 8.55 -27.47 6.75
N ALA A 54 8.35 -26.68 5.70
CA ALA A 54 8.20 -27.16 4.35
C ALA A 54 9.28 -26.57 3.44
N THR A 55 9.71 -27.37 2.48
CA THR A 55 10.62 -26.96 1.42
C THR A 55 10.11 -27.60 0.14
N GLY A 56 9.76 -26.77 -0.83
CA GLY A 56 9.33 -27.21 -2.15
C GLY A 56 10.51 -27.44 -3.09
N GLY A 57 10.16 -27.75 -4.33
CA GLY A 57 11.06 -28.34 -5.32
C GLY A 57 11.42 -27.41 -6.47
N ASP A 58 11.70 -28.05 -7.60
CA ASP A 58 11.61 -27.39 -8.89
C ASP A 58 10.18 -27.66 -9.39
N GLY A 59 9.38 -26.65 -9.74
CA GLY A 59 8.00 -26.78 -10.20
C GLY A 59 7.00 -26.00 -9.33
N VAL A 60 5.74 -25.94 -9.77
CA VAL A 60 4.69 -25.18 -9.07
C VAL A 60 4.18 -25.93 -7.83
N ASP A 61 4.43 -25.36 -6.67
CA ASP A 61 4.01 -25.84 -5.35
C ASP A 61 2.84 -25.01 -4.78
N SER A 62 1.97 -25.68 -4.01
CA SER A 62 0.84 -25.01 -3.36
C SER A 62 0.78 -25.33 -1.88
N TYR A 63 0.73 -24.30 -1.04
CA TYR A 63 0.64 -24.38 0.40
C TYR A 63 -0.66 -23.73 0.86
N ILE A 64 -1.55 -24.50 1.46
CA ILE A 64 -2.86 -24.02 1.91
C ILE A 64 -3.01 -24.30 3.39
N LEU A 65 -3.43 -23.31 4.18
CA LEU A 65 -3.69 -23.50 5.60
C LEU A 65 -4.68 -24.64 5.85
N ASP A 66 -4.28 -25.61 6.68
CA ASP A 66 -5.17 -26.67 7.09
C ASP A 66 -6.37 -26.06 7.84
N PRO A 67 -7.62 -26.31 7.41
CA PRO A 67 -8.81 -25.78 8.08
C PRO A 67 -8.99 -26.26 9.53
N ALA A 68 -8.23 -27.26 9.97
CA ALA A 68 -8.15 -27.68 11.36
C ALA A 68 -7.28 -26.78 12.25
N VAL A 69 -6.46 -25.89 11.67
CA VAL A 69 -5.69 -24.90 12.42
C VAL A 69 -6.66 -23.86 12.98
N GLU A 70 -6.61 -23.65 14.29
CA GLU A 70 -7.37 -22.63 14.99
C GLU A 70 -6.41 -21.79 15.85
N GLY A 71 -6.69 -20.49 15.96
CA GLY A 71 -5.90 -19.60 16.81
C GLY A 71 -4.49 -19.32 16.27
N THR A 72 -3.53 -19.12 17.17
CA THR A 72 -2.16 -18.78 16.78
C THR A 72 -1.38 -20.02 16.36
N PHE A 73 -0.67 -19.94 15.24
CA PHE A 73 0.20 -20.98 14.74
C PHE A 73 1.53 -20.39 14.23
N THR A 74 2.54 -21.23 14.07
CA THR A 74 3.82 -20.85 13.44
C THR A 74 4.15 -21.81 12.31
N THR A 75 4.84 -21.35 11.27
CA THR A 75 5.32 -22.22 10.18
C THR A 75 6.53 -21.61 9.48
N SER A 76 7.33 -22.46 8.84
CA SER A 76 8.36 -22.06 7.90
C SER A 76 8.11 -22.73 6.56
N ILE A 77 8.08 -21.96 5.48
CA ILE A 77 7.88 -22.43 4.12
C ILE A 77 8.95 -21.78 3.24
N THR A 78 9.61 -22.61 2.43
CA THR A 78 10.45 -22.16 1.30
C THR A 78 9.93 -22.87 0.07
N ALA A 79 9.26 -22.17 -0.85
CA ALA A 79 8.51 -22.82 -1.92
C ALA A 79 9.42 -23.32 -3.06
N GLY A 80 10.48 -22.60 -3.41
CA GLY A 80 11.57 -23.16 -4.23
C GLY A 80 11.67 -22.49 -5.58
N ASN A 81 11.75 -23.25 -6.67
CA ASN A 81 11.64 -22.70 -8.02
C ASN A 81 10.27 -23.05 -8.58
N GLY A 82 9.64 -22.15 -9.33
CA GLY A 82 8.30 -22.31 -9.87
C GLY A 82 7.40 -21.17 -9.42
N ASP A 83 6.31 -20.95 -10.15
CA ASP A 83 5.32 -19.93 -9.78
C ASP A 83 4.41 -20.51 -8.69
N ASP A 84 4.73 -20.26 -7.42
CA ASP A 84 4.17 -20.94 -6.27
C ASP A 84 2.99 -20.20 -5.64
N SER A 85 2.18 -20.91 -4.85
CA SER A 85 1.04 -20.33 -4.14
C SER A 85 1.08 -20.67 -2.66
N ILE A 86 1.12 -19.65 -1.81
CA ILE A 86 1.14 -19.77 -0.35
C ILE A 86 -0.07 -19.02 0.23
N ASP A 87 -1.14 -19.74 0.54
CA ASP A 87 -2.36 -19.21 1.16
C ASP A 87 -2.46 -19.64 2.64
N LEU A 88 -2.06 -18.71 3.53
CA LEU A 88 -2.07 -18.89 4.98
C LEU A 88 -3.22 -18.17 5.68
N GLY A 89 -4.24 -17.75 4.94
CA GLY A 89 -5.48 -17.25 5.54
C GLY A 89 -6.14 -16.11 4.78
N ASP A 90 -7.48 -16.09 4.89
CA ASP A 90 -8.32 -15.00 4.39
C ASP A 90 -8.22 -13.78 5.30
N THR A 91 -7.81 -12.67 4.72
CA THR A 91 -7.52 -11.36 5.34
C THR A 91 -8.69 -10.71 6.08
N TYR A 92 -9.88 -11.34 6.10
CA TYR A 92 -11.11 -10.71 6.57
C TYR A 92 -11.77 -11.30 7.83
N VAL A 93 -11.23 -12.39 8.42
CA VAL A 93 -11.89 -13.03 9.58
C VAL A 93 -11.26 -12.62 10.90
N ARG A 94 -11.88 -11.66 11.61
CA ARG A 94 -11.61 -11.42 13.04
C ARG A 94 -11.86 -12.71 13.83
N GLY A 95 -10.77 -13.36 14.27
CA GLY A 95 -10.81 -14.62 15.02
C GLY A 95 -10.45 -15.88 14.20
N GLY A 96 -9.99 -15.71 12.96
CA GLY A 96 -9.34 -16.79 12.20
C GLY A 96 -7.92 -17.10 12.72
N PRO A 97 -7.26 -18.10 12.10
CA PRO A 97 -5.87 -18.42 12.41
C PRO A 97 -4.94 -17.20 12.27
N PHE A 98 -3.91 -17.14 13.13
CA PHE A 98 -2.97 -16.04 13.16
C PHE A 98 -1.55 -16.57 13.11
N LEU A 99 -0.81 -16.25 12.05
CA LEU A 99 0.58 -16.61 11.89
C LEU A 99 1.46 -15.77 12.83
N ALA A 100 2.07 -16.39 13.81
CA ALA A 100 3.04 -15.75 14.70
C ALA A 100 4.45 -16.21 14.36
N ASP A 101 5.34 -15.25 14.15
CA ASP A 101 6.77 -15.46 13.90
C ASP A 101 7.02 -16.44 12.72
N GLY A 102 6.20 -16.34 11.66
CA GLY A 102 6.33 -17.17 10.47
C GLY A 102 7.55 -16.78 9.63
N GLN A 103 8.06 -17.73 8.85
CA GLN A 103 9.15 -17.52 7.88
C GLN A 103 8.70 -18.06 6.52
N ILE A 104 8.31 -17.17 5.62
CA ILE A 104 7.75 -17.51 4.32
C ILE A 104 8.68 -16.96 3.25
N ASP A 105 9.01 -17.80 2.28
CA ASP A 105 9.89 -17.52 1.14
C ASP A 105 9.28 -18.20 -0.09
N GLY A 106 8.86 -17.42 -1.09
CA GLY A 106 8.34 -17.94 -2.35
C GLY A 106 9.46 -18.60 -3.15
N GLY A 107 10.53 -17.85 -3.41
CA GLY A 107 11.77 -18.38 -3.95
C GLY A 107 12.05 -17.82 -5.33
N ALA A 108 11.88 -18.58 -6.39
CA ALA A 108 12.09 -18.10 -7.75
C ALA A 108 10.90 -18.47 -8.63
N GLY A 109 10.38 -17.55 -9.41
CA GLY A 109 9.10 -17.67 -10.11
C GLY A 109 8.19 -16.53 -9.68
N ASP A 110 7.06 -16.39 -10.36
CA ASP A 110 6.08 -15.35 -10.04
C ASP A 110 5.12 -15.88 -8.96
N ASP A 111 5.39 -15.59 -7.69
CA ASP A 111 4.73 -16.22 -6.55
C ASP A 111 3.49 -15.45 -6.06
N VAL A 112 2.54 -16.16 -5.45
CA VAL A 112 1.38 -15.55 -4.78
C VAL A 112 1.37 -15.92 -3.31
N ILE A 113 1.55 -14.93 -2.44
CA ILE A 113 1.62 -15.10 -0.98
C ILE A 113 0.50 -14.32 -0.31
N MET A 114 -0.36 -15.04 0.42
CA MET A 114 -1.40 -14.47 1.26
C MET A 114 -1.21 -14.89 2.72
N ALA A 115 -1.11 -13.92 3.63
CA ALA A 115 -0.88 -14.21 5.05
C ALA A 115 -1.61 -13.26 6.00
N VAL A 116 -2.04 -13.81 7.14
CA VAL A 116 -2.61 -13.05 8.26
C VAL A 116 -1.83 -13.36 9.52
N GLY A 117 -1.14 -12.36 10.08
CA GLY A 117 -0.21 -12.62 11.16
C GLY A 117 0.52 -11.43 11.73
N GLY A 118 1.57 -11.72 12.49
CA GLY A 118 2.46 -10.72 13.03
C GLY A 118 3.82 -11.29 13.42
N GLY A 119 4.81 -10.40 13.53
CA GLY A 119 6.21 -10.77 13.80
C GLY A 119 6.83 -11.65 12.72
N SER A 120 6.22 -11.75 11.54
CA SER A 120 6.62 -12.71 10.51
C SER A 120 7.60 -12.09 9.52
N THR A 121 8.36 -12.93 8.83
CA THR A 121 9.20 -12.57 7.68
C THR A 121 8.60 -13.23 6.45
N ILE A 122 8.30 -12.43 5.43
CA ILE A 122 7.72 -12.86 4.16
C ILE A 122 8.59 -12.31 3.05
N THR A 123 9.05 -13.18 2.16
CA THR A 123 9.85 -12.83 0.97
C THR A 123 9.15 -13.42 -0.25
N GLY A 124 8.95 -12.63 -1.30
CA GLY A 124 8.53 -13.11 -2.61
C GLY A 124 9.66 -13.92 -3.23
N GLY A 125 10.75 -13.26 -3.57
CA GLY A 125 11.97 -13.90 -4.03
C GLY A 125 12.47 -13.30 -5.33
N ALA A 126 12.57 -14.09 -6.39
CA ALA A 126 12.96 -13.62 -7.71
C ALA A 126 11.84 -13.94 -8.70
N GLY A 127 11.28 -12.93 -9.36
CA GLY A 127 10.08 -13.04 -10.18
C GLY A 127 9.13 -11.91 -9.84
N ASP A 128 8.05 -11.77 -10.60
CA ASP A 128 7.07 -10.70 -10.37
C ASP A 128 6.03 -11.20 -9.33
N ASP A 129 6.28 -10.95 -8.05
CA ASP A 129 5.52 -11.56 -6.95
C ASP A 129 4.27 -10.75 -6.55
N THR A 130 3.27 -11.44 -6.01
CA THR A 130 2.10 -10.82 -5.39
C THR A 130 2.01 -11.18 -3.92
N ILE A 131 2.15 -10.19 -3.03
CA ILE A 131 2.08 -10.38 -1.58
C ILE A 131 0.92 -9.58 -1.01
N ALA A 132 -0.01 -10.25 -0.31
CA ALA A 132 -1.14 -9.61 0.34
C ALA A 132 -1.34 -10.09 1.78
N GLY A 133 -1.63 -9.18 2.71
CA GLY A 133 -1.86 -9.63 4.08
C GLY A 133 -2.25 -8.59 5.12
N PHE A 134 -2.85 -9.09 6.20
CA PHE A 134 -2.97 -8.34 7.44
C PHE A 134 -1.78 -8.70 8.34
N LEU A 135 -0.77 -7.84 8.34
CA LEU A 135 0.55 -8.12 8.91
C LEU A 135 0.91 -7.06 9.94
N LEU A 136 1.07 -7.49 11.19
CA LEU A 136 1.45 -6.61 12.32
C LEU A 136 2.92 -6.82 12.70
N GLY A 137 3.72 -5.76 12.74
CA GLY A 137 5.13 -5.86 13.13
C GLY A 137 5.94 -6.86 12.30
N SER A 138 5.59 -7.02 11.02
CA SER A 138 6.23 -8.00 10.12
C SER A 138 7.25 -7.32 9.20
N SER A 139 8.11 -8.14 8.58
CA SER A 139 9.02 -7.74 7.51
C SER A 139 8.56 -8.41 6.22
N VAL A 140 8.25 -7.63 5.21
CA VAL A 140 7.84 -8.09 3.88
C VAL A 140 8.86 -7.58 2.88
N THR A 141 9.38 -8.47 2.03
CA THR A 141 10.26 -8.12 0.90
C THR A 141 9.67 -8.72 -0.37
N GLY A 142 9.56 -7.94 -1.45
CA GLY A 142 9.23 -8.47 -2.78
C GLY A 142 10.41 -9.28 -3.30
N GLY A 143 11.47 -8.59 -3.74
CA GLY A 143 12.75 -9.18 -4.05
C GLY A 143 13.33 -8.67 -5.35
N GLU A 144 13.68 -9.54 -6.30
CA GLU A 144 14.00 -9.15 -7.67
C GLU A 144 12.77 -9.36 -8.54
N GLY A 145 12.33 -8.36 -9.32
CA GLY A 145 11.14 -8.46 -10.16
C GLY A 145 10.20 -7.28 -9.92
N ASP A 146 9.16 -7.13 -10.74
CA ASP A 146 8.17 -6.06 -10.59
C ASP A 146 7.05 -6.55 -9.64
N ASP A 147 7.16 -6.24 -8.35
CA ASP A 147 6.32 -6.84 -7.30
C ASP A 147 5.04 -6.03 -7.00
N SER A 148 3.98 -6.72 -6.57
CA SER A 148 2.73 -6.12 -6.11
C SER A 148 2.45 -6.47 -4.65
N ILE A 149 2.65 -5.52 -3.74
CA ILE A 149 2.56 -5.74 -2.29
C ILE A 149 1.45 -4.89 -1.66
N ASN A 150 0.41 -5.54 -1.14
CA ASN A 150 -0.70 -4.89 -0.43
C ASN A 150 -0.73 -5.34 1.04
N VAL A 151 -0.40 -4.42 1.95
CA VAL A 151 -0.30 -4.74 3.37
C VAL A 151 -1.20 -3.86 4.22
N LEU A 152 -1.96 -4.53 5.08
CA LEU A 152 -2.78 -3.93 6.12
C LEU A 152 -2.06 -4.11 7.46
N SER A 153 -1.77 -3.00 8.14
CA SER A 153 -1.13 -2.98 9.45
C SER A 153 -1.92 -2.07 10.41
N GLY A 154 -2.48 -2.66 11.46
CA GLY A 154 -3.18 -1.95 12.52
C GLY A 154 -2.25 -1.47 13.65
N GLY A 155 -2.81 -0.78 14.65
CA GLY A 155 -2.06 -0.30 15.81
C GLY A 155 -1.27 -1.42 16.51
N GLY A 156 0.05 -1.22 16.68
CA GLY A 156 0.99 -2.23 17.15
C GLY A 156 2.41 -1.92 16.73
N ASP A 157 3.27 -2.93 16.65
CA ASP A 157 4.61 -2.80 16.08
C ASP A 157 4.53 -2.48 14.58
N ALA A 158 5.46 -1.65 14.09
CA ALA A 158 5.44 -1.18 12.71
C ALA A 158 5.80 -2.32 11.75
N THR A 159 5.00 -2.48 10.69
CA THR A 159 5.33 -3.37 9.58
C THR A 159 6.27 -2.66 8.61
N THR A 160 7.28 -3.36 8.12
CA THR A 160 8.19 -2.86 7.08
C THR A 160 7.95 -3.66 5.81
N VAL A 161 7.75 -2.94 4.71
CA VAL A 161 7.62 -3.47 3.36
C VAL A 161 8.74 -2.86 2.54
N ASP A 162 9.48 -3.73 1.84
CA ASP A 162 10.56 -3.40 0.91
C ASP A 162 10.20 -4.04 -0.43
N GLY A 163 10.05 -3.26 -1.50
CA GLY A 163 9.78 -3.78 -2.84
C GLY A 163 10.97 -4.58 -3.32
N GLY A 164 12.13 -3.93 -3.39
CA GLY A 164 13.40 -4.57 -3.70
C GLY A 164 13.99 -3.99 -4.96
N ALA A 165 14.21 -4.81 -5.98
CA ALA A 165 14.71 -4.37 -7.28
C ALA A 165 13.70 -4.71 -8.37
N GLY A 166 13.26 -3.71 -9.11
CA GLY A 166 12.17 -3.79 -10.07
C GLY A 166 11.24 -2.60 -9.88
N ASN A 167 10.17 -2.53 -10.67
CA ASN A 167 9.19 -1.44 -10.58
C ASN A 167 8.03 -1.90 -9.71
N ASP A 168 8.13 -1.64 -8.41
CA ASP A 168 7.25 -2.24 -7.42
C ASP A 168 6.01 -1.38 -7.17
N THR A 169 4.90 -2.05 -6.85
CA THR A 169 3.65 -1.39 -6.44
C THR A 169 3.35 -1.72 -4.98
N LEU A 170 3.47 -0.71 -4.11
CA LEU A 170 3.27 -0.84 -2.66
C LEU A 170 2.02 -0.09 -2.21
N ASP A 171 1.04 -0.81 -1.66
CA ASP A 171 -0.20 -0.23 -1.11
C ASP A 171 -0.27 -0.41 0.41
N GLY A 172 -0.19 0.72 1.13
CA GLY A 172 -0.38 0.82 2.58
C GLY A 172 -1.58 1.69 2.97
N THR A 173 -2.56 1.90 2.10
CA THR A 173 -3.73 2.77 2.35
C THR A 173 -4.57 2.35 3.55
N LEU A 174 -4.52 1.08 3.94
CA LEU A 174 -5.26 0.54 5.08
C LEU A 174 -4.36 0.33 6.32
N SER A 175 -3.24 1.05 6.40
CA SER A 175 -2.23 0.90 7.45
C SER A 175 -2.00 2.17 8.26
N ASP A 176 -1.93 2.02 9.60
CA ASP A 176 -1.71 3.13 10.54
C ASP A 176 -0.27 3.18 11.10
N ASN A 177 0.52 2.10 10.92
CA ASN A 177 1.92 2.02 11.37
C ASN A 177 2.76 1.17 10.41
N ILE A 178 3.39 1.82 9.44
CA ILE A 178 4.04 1.15 8.31
C ILE A 178 5.25 1.92 7.75
N ARG A 179 6.23 1.18 7.24
CA ARG A 179 7.32 1.66 6.38
C ARG A 179 7.17 1.01 5.02
N LEU A 180 7.05 1.80 3.97
CA LEU A 180 7.09 1.37 2.58
C LEU A 180 8.38 1.88 1.96
N LEU A 181 9.19 0.98 1.43
CA LEU A 181 10.45 1.24 0.74
C LEU A 181 10.32 0.65 -0.66
N GLY A 182 10.38 1.46 -1.71
CA GLY A 182 10.30 0.97 -3.10
C GLY A 182 11.54 0.16 -3.43
N GLY A 183 12.70 0.81 -3.39
CA GLY A 183 13.99 0.14 -3.55
C GLY A 183 14.70 0.67 -4.78
N ALA A 184 14.97 -0.18 -5.78
CA ALA A 184 15.60 0.22 -7.02
C ALA A 184 14.67 -0.08 -8.21
N GLY A 185 14.30 0.95 -8.96
CA GLY A 185 13.35 0.88 -10.08
C GLY A 185 12.37 2.04 -9.99
N ASP A 186 11.45 2.13 -10.94
CA ASP A 186 10.45 3.21 -10.94
C ASP A 186 9.22 2.75 -10.14
N ASP A 187 9.17 3.05 -8.84
CA ASP A 187 8.19 2.47 -7.92
C ASP A 187 6.91 3.29 -7.78
N VAL A 188 5.81 2.62 -7.40
CA VAL A 188 4.52 3.25 -7.06
C VAL A 188 4.15 2.95 -5.62
N ILE A 189 4.13 3.97 -4.78
CA ILE A 189 3.82 3.85 -3.36
C ILE A 189 2.55 4.63 -3.02
N THR A 190 1.53 3.95 -2.54
CA THR A 190 0.27 4.58 -2.12
C THR A 190 0.07 4.46 -0.61
N THR A 191 -0.21 5.58 0.03
CA THR A 191 -0.49 5.67 1.46
C THR A 191 -1.78 6.44 1.73
N ALA A 192 -2.40 6.21 2.87
CA ALA A 192 -3.50 7.03 3.38
C ALA A 192 -3.37 7.19 4.90
N GLY A 193 -4.32 7.88 5.52
CA GLY A 193 -4.40 7.98 6.98
C GLY A 193 -3.40 8.94 7.60
N VAL A 194 -3.29 8.90 8.93
CA VAL A 194 -2.45 9.80 9.73
C VAL A 194 -1.78 9.06 10.88
N SER A 195 -0.57 9.47 11.20
CA SER A 195 0.18 9.05 12.39
C SER A 195 -0.32 9.82 13.62
N TYR A 196 -0.37 9.17 14.78
CA TYR A 196 -0.81 9.80 16.04
C TYR A 196 0.38 10.14 16.93
N ASP A 197 0.54 11.41 17.31
CA ASP A 197 1.59 11.87 18.23
C ASP A 197 1.61 11.05 19.53
N GLY A 198 2.77 10.88 20.15
CA GLY A 198 2.89 10.12 21.40
C GLY A 198 2.51 8.62 21.34
N THR A 199 2.08 8.08 20.18
CA THR A 199 1.80 6.65 19.99
C THR A 199 2.98 5.87 19.42
N ASN A 200 4.02 6.58 18.94
CA ASN A 200 5.12 6.04 18.12
C ASN A 200 4.68 5.42 16.79
N PHE A 201 3.40 5.50 16.42
CA PHE A 201 2.96 5.11 15.08
C PHE A 201 3.43 6.13 14.07
N PHE A 202 3.92 5.65 12.94
CA PHE A 202 4.38 6.48 11.85
C PHE A 202 4.01 5.84 10.51
N ILE A 203 3.89 6.68 9.50
CA ILE A 203 3.85 6.25 8.10
C ILE A 203 5.09 6.83 7.43
N VAL A 204 5.87 5.95 6.80
CA VAL A 204 7.03 6.33 5.99
C VAL A 204 6.86 5.75 4.60
N ALA A 205 7.04 6.58 3.58
CA ALA A 205 7.18 6.17 2.20
C ALA A 205 8.53 6.66 1.69
N ASN A 206 9.31 5.78 1.06
CA ASN A 206 10.58 6.10 0.43
C ASN A 206 10.62 5.40 -0.93
N GLY A 207 10.72 6.15 -2.02
CA GLY A 207 10.85 5.60 -3.37
C GLY A 207 12.15 4.82 -3.49
N GLY A 208 13.27 5.50 -3.65
CA GLY A 208 14.58 4.87 -3.62
C GLY A 208 15.46 5.32 -4.77
N GLU A 209 15.99 4.41 -5.58
CA GLU A 209 16.64 4.73 -6.84
C GLU A 209 15.63 4.57 -7.98
N GLY A 210 15.41 5.59 -8.81
CA GLY A 210 14.44 5.52 -9.90
C GLY A 210 13.52 6.73 -9.91
N ASN A 211 12.54 6.75 -10.81
CA ASN A 211 11.55 7.82 -10.89
C ASN A 211 10.26 7.35 -10.22
N ASP A 212 10.12 7.68 -8.95
CA ASP A 212 9.09 7.10 -8.10
C ASP A 212 7.83 7.94 -8.09
N THR A 213 6.68 7.29 -7.91
CA THR A 213 5.38 7.95 -7.69
C THR A 213 4.87 7.66 -6.30
N LEU A 214 4.85 8.69 -5.45
CA LEU A 214 4.38 8.62 -4.08
C LEU A 214 3.04 9.34 -3.94
N THR A 215 1.98 8.55 -3.78
CA THR A 215 0.62 9.05 -3.62
C THR A 215 0.19 9.00 -2.15
N HIS A 216 -0.38 10.10 -1.67
CA HIS A 216 -1.02 10.16 -0.35
C HIS A 216 -2.47 10.62 -0.45
N GLU A 217 -3.38 9.77 0.03
CA GLU A 217 -4.78 10.15 0.22
C GLU A 217 -4.96 10.93 1.52
N VAL A 218 -5.33 12.20 1.38
CA VAL A 218 -5.56 13.12 2.50
C VAL A 218 -7.05 13.21 2.76
N GLU A 219 -7.52 12.54 3.82
CA GLU A 219 -8.91 12.67 4.25
C GLU A 219 -9.13 14.02 4.97
N VAL A 220 -9.86 14.90 4.31
CA VAL A 220 -10.27 16.20 4.83
C VAL A 220 -11.65 16.09 5.46
N PHE A 221 -11.74 15.41 6.62
CA PHE A 221 -13.00 15.27 7.35
C PHE A 221 -12.90 15.77 8.80
N PRO A 222 -13.88 16.54 9.29
CA PRO A 222 -14.00 16.85 10.72
C PRO A 222 -14.56 15.61 11.44
N LEU A 223 -13.72 14.61 11.70
CA LEU A 223 -14.15 13.45 12.47
C LEU A 223 -14.53 13.92 13.89
N PRO A 224 -15.75 13.61 14.39
CA PRO A 224 -16.22 14.02 15.72
C PRO A 224 -15.42 13.48 16.92
N ARG A 225 -14.34 12.72 16.69
CA ARG A 225 -13.57 12.03 17.73
C ARG A 225 -12.07 12.31 17.71
N MET A 226 -11.54 13.01 16.71
CA MET A 226 -10.09 13.29 16.60
C MET A 226 -9.65 14.50 17.44
N HIS A 227 -10.56 15.14 18.17
CA HIS A 227 -10.26 16.30 19.03
C HIS A 227 -10.88 16.20 20.44
N GLU A 228 -11.24 15.00 20.91
CA GLU A 228 -11.48 14.85 22.35
C GLU A 228 -10.19 15.23 23.11
N PRO A 229 -10.27 16.03 24.20
CA PRO A 229 -9.10 16.37 25.01
C PRO A 229 -8.35 15.10 25.44
N GLY A 230 -7.16 14.87 24.87
CA GLY A 230 -6.36 13.66 25.08
C GLY A 230 -6.07 12.85 23.81
N PHE A 231 -6.67 13.18 22.66
CA PHE A 231 -6.20 12.64 21.38
C PHE A 231 -4.92 13.34 20.94
N PRO A 232 -3.91 12.60 20.47
CA PRO A 232 -2.67 13.20 20.05
C PRO A 232 -2.80 13.98 18.74
N ALA A 233 -1.88 14.92 18.51
CA ALA A 233 -1.78 15.59 17.21
C ALA A 233 -1.59 14.55 16.10
N THR A 234 -2.21 14.78 14.94
CA THR A 234 -2.07 13.89 13.79
C THR A 234 -1.03 14.45 12.82
N TYR A 235 -0.17 13.59 12.32
CA TYR A 235 0.83 13.93 11.30
C TYR A 235 0.70 12.96 10.14
N GLY A 236 0.64 13.47 8.92
CA GLY A 236 0.72 12.65 7.72
C GLY A 236 2.11 12.03 7.54
N PRO A 237 2.30 11.24 6.47
CA PRO A 237 3.49 10.46 6.24
C PRO A 237 4.74 11.33 6.10
N ARG A 238 5.88 10.73 6.45
CA ARG A 238 7.19 11.20 6.01
C ARG A 238 7.51 10.56 4.67
N MET A 239 7.65 11.38 3.64
CA MET A 239 7.84 10.93 2.26
C MET A 239 9.21 11.37 1.75
N ALA A 240 9.91 10.45 1.10
CA ALA A 240 11.18 10.66 0.41
C ALA A 240 11.07 10.09 -1.00
N GLY A 241 11.46 10.86 -2.01
CA GLY A 241 11.51 10.38 -3.39
C GLY A 241 12.76 9.52 -3.58
N GLY A 242 13.91 10.07 -3.20
CA GLY A 242 15.19 9.41 -3.34
C GLY A 242 15.97 9.99 -4.52
N ALA A 243 16.49 9.13 -5.38
CA ALA A 243 17.34 9.49 -6.50
C ALA A 243 16.61 9.27 -7.83
N GLY A 244 16.22 10.34 -8.49
CA GLY A 244 15.60 10.31 -9.80
C GLY A 244 14.65 11.48 -9.93
N ALA A 245 13.67 11.40 -10.84
CA ALA A 245 12.66 12.43 -11.01
C ALA A 245 11.32 11.96 -10.42
N ASP A 246 11.08 12.34 -9.17
CA ASP A 246 9.99 11.76 -8.39
C ASP A 246 8.70 12.58 -8.47
N SER A 247 7.57 11.93 -8.25
CA SER A 247 6.25 12.53 -8.27
C SER A 247 5.58 12.37 -6.91
N PHE A 248 5.32 13.48 -6.23
CA PHE A 248 4.55 13.52 -4.99
C PHE A 248 3.11 13.94 -5.30
N GLU A 249 2.15 13.04 -5.09
CA GLU A 249 0.75 13.24 -5.44
C GLU A 249 -0.13 13.25 -4.19
N PHE A 250 -0.80 14.37 -3.92
CA PHE A 250 -1.73 14.48 -2.78
C PHE A 250 -3.16 14.50 -3.28
N VAL A 251 -3.92 13.46 -2.97
CA VAL A 251 -5.34 13.35 -3.33
C VAL A 251 -6.18 13.76 -2.12
N LEU A 252 -6.77 14.94 -2.17
CA LEU A 252 -7.64 15.43 -1.10
C LEU A 252 -9.05 14.88 -1.29
N THR A 253 -9.44 14.01 -0.37
CA THR A 253 -10.76 13.39 -0.32
C THR A 253 -11.54 13.92 0.88
N SER A 254 -12.85 13.70 0.89
CA SER A 254 -13.68 13.98 2.06
C SER A 254 -14.92 13.11 2.01
N GLU A 255 -15.29 12.47 3.12
CA GLU A 255 -16.54 11.70 3.15
C GLU A 255 -17.77 12.58 2.89
N SER A 256 -18.74 12.03 2.14
CA SER A 256 -20.05 12.64 1.97
C SER A 256 -20.88 12.51 3.26
N GLY A 257 -20.65 13.40 4.22
CA GLY A 257 -21.29 13.37 5.54
C GLY A 257 -21.88 14.71 5.99
N SER A 258 -22.81 14.65 6.94
CA SER A 258 -23.25 15.84 7.69
C SER A 258 -22.33 16.06 8.89
N TYR A 259 -21.73 17.24 8.99
CA TYR A 259 -21.01 17.64 10.19
C TYR A 259 -21.98 18.24 11.23
N THR A 260 -21.92 17.76 12.47
CA THR A 260 -22.65 18.32 13.60
C THR A 260 -21.61 18.91 14.57
N PRO A 261 -21.52 20.24 14.70
CA PRO A 261 -20.51 20.86 15.56
C PRO A 261 -20.63 20.45 17.02
N TYR A 262 -19.50 20.17 17.66
CA TYR A 262 -19.38 20.00 19.10
C TYR A 262 -18.94 21.31 19.79
N PRO A 263 -19.27 21.52 21.08
CA PRO A 263 -18.91 22.75 21.81
C PRO A 263 -17.41 23.06 21.87
N ASP A 264 -16.57 22.04 21.82
CA ASP A 264 -15.11 22.14 21.94
C ASP A 264 -14.40 22.09 20.57
N ASP A 265 -15.15 22.02 19.46
CA ASP A 265 -14.56 21.95 18.14
C ASP A 265 -13.83 23.25 17.79
N PRO A 266 -12.62 23.16 17.20
CA PRO A 266 -11.90 24.34 16.79
C PRO A 266 -12.59 25.03 15.61
N THR A 267 -12.38 26.34 15.50
CA THR A 267 -12.87 27.13 14.35
C THR A 267 -12.13 26.82 13.05
N ILE A 268 -10.91 26.31 13.14
CA ILE A 268 -10.05 25.88 12.04
C ILE A 268 -9.47 24.53 12.42
N PHE A 269 -9.72 23.53 11.60
CA PHE A 269 -9.09 22.22 11.70
C PHE A 269 -7.77 22.27 10.92
N ILE A 270 -6.66 21.94 11.59
CA ILE A 270 -5.35 21.87 10.96
C ILE A 270 -5.13 20.40 10.58
N ASN A 271 -4.77 20.17 9.32
CA ASN A 271 -4.43 18.86 8.79
C ASN A 271 -2.97 18.93 8.30
N ASP A 272 -2.05 18.38 9.09
CA ASP A 272 -0.65 18.23 8.69
C ASP A 272 -0.56 17.02 7.74
N ALA A 273 -0.82 17.26 6.46
CA ALA A 273 -1.05 16.21 5.46
C ALA A 273 0.19 15.38 5.13
N ALA A 274 1.40 15.95 5.15
CA ALA A 274 2.64 15.18 4.95
C ALA A 274 3.89 16.02 5.18
N ARG A 275 5.03 15.32 5.22
CA ARG A 275 6.38 15.90 5.23
C ARG A 275 7.22 15.27 4.12
N ILE A 276 7.48 16.00 3.04
CA ILE A 276 8.46 15.64 2.01
C ILE A 276 9.84 16.07 2.48
N VAL A 277 10.84 15.18 2.45
CA VAL A 277 12.12 15.42 3.13
C VAL A 277 13.30 15.75 2.20
N ASP A 278 13.18 15.50 0.91
CA ASP A 278 14.27 15.53 -0.07
C ASP A 278 13.90 16.13 -1.43
N PHE A 279 12.84 16.93 -1.51
CA PHE A 279 12.31 17.49 -2.77
C PHE A 279 13.36 18.23 -3.63
N GLU A 280 13.63 17.72 -4.82
CA GLU A 280 14.56 18.26 -5.79
C GLU A 280 13.86 19.17 -6.81
N ARG A 281 13.86 20.48 -6.55
CA ARG A 281 13.19 21.45 -7.42
C ARG A 281 13.66 21.38 -8.88
N GLY A 282 12.72 21.17 -9.79
CA GLY A 282 12.96 21.09 -11.23
C GLY A 282 13.39 19.70 -11.72
N VAL A 283 13.47 18.75 -10.80
CA VAL A 283 13.61 17.31 -11.05
C VAL A 283 12.31 16.65 -10.60
N ASP A 284 11.92 16.86 -9.34
CA ASP A 284 10.68 16.33 -8.78
C ASP A 284 9.46 17.19 -9.10
N THR A 285 8.29 16.55 -9.01
CA THR A 285 6.99 17.19 -9.17
C THR A 285 6.13 17.05 -7.91
N LEU A 286 5.31 18.07 -7.65
CA LEU A 286 4.33 18.07 -6.57
C LEU A 286 2.95 18.40 -7.15
N SER A 287 2.01 17.47 -7.03
CA SER A 287 0.63 17.63 -7.46
C SER A 287 -0.33 17.58 -6.27
N ILE A 288 -1.40 18.38 -6.34
CA ILE A 288 -2.49 18.37 -5.37
C ILE A 288 -3.78 18.19 -6.16
N ASP A 289 -4.35 17.00 -6.07
CA ASP A 289 -5.64 16.68 -6.65
C ASP A 289 -6.78 17.01 -5.69
N LEU A 290 -7.65 17.91 -6.14
CA LEU A 290 -8.83 18.39 -5.44
C LEU A 290 -10.11 17.94 -6.16
N SER A 291 -10.02 17.04 -7.15
CA SER A 291 -11.14 16.55 -7.95
C SER A 291 -12.14 15.73 -7.13
N ALA A 292 -11.67 15.06 -6.07
CA ALA A 292 -12.47 14.25 -5.15
C ALA A 292 -12.95 15.01 -3.91
N LEU A 293 -12.64 16.32 -3.78
CA LEU A 293 -13.06 17.13 -2.64
C LEU A 293 -14.57 17.39 -2.65
N ASP A 294 -15.21 17.38 -1.48
CA ASP A 294 -16.63 17.72 -1.34
C ASP A 294 -16.90 19.08 -1.98
N PRO A 295 -17.86 19.18 -2.92
CA PRO A 295 -18.11 20.39 -3.69
C PRO A 295 -18.59 21.59 -2.84
N ARG A 296 -18.91 21.37 -1.56
CA ARG A 296 -19.22 22.45 -0.59
C ARG A 296 -17.98 23.18 -0.12
N TYR A 297 -16.78 22.61 -0.28
CA TYR A 297 -15.54 23.31 -0.01
C TYR A 297 -15.11 24.16 -1.20
N VAL A 298 -14.60 25.34 -0.88
CA VAL A 298 -13.92 26.24 -1.80
C VAL A 298 -12.48 26.40 -1.33
N VAL A 299 -11.53 26.25 -2.24
CA VAL A 299 -10.11 26.55 -1.96
C VAL A 299 -9.91 28.07 -1.97
N GLU A 300 -10.04 28.69 -0.80
CA GLU A 300 -9.98 30.16 -0.65
C GLU A 300 -8.58 30.71 -0.95
N SER A 301 -7.54 30.06 -0.44
CA SER A 301 -6.17 30.52 -0.63
C SER A 301 -5.14 29.41 -0.49
N GLY A 302 -4.04 29.58 -1.20
CA GLY A 302 -2.79 28.85 -1.01
C GLY A 302 -1.72 29.79 -0.49
N GLN A 303 -0.91 29.33 0.47
CA GLN A 303 0.23 30.08 1.01
C GLN A 303 1.47 29.20 1.03
N LEU A 304 2.61 29.75 0.57
CA LEU A 304 3.93 29.20 0.84
C LEU A 304 4.60 30.05 1.91
N ARG A 305 5.13 29.40 2.95
CA ARG A 305 5.87 30.06 4.03
C ARG A 305 7.17 29.34 4.31
N ASP A 306 8.28 30.04 4.15
CA ASP A 306 9.59 29.50 4.50
C ASP A 306 9.79 29.51 6.03
N ASP A 307 10.24 28.39 6.57
CA ASP A 307 10.79 28.27 7.92
C ASP A 307 12.31 28.10 7.80
N THR A 308 13.02 29.24 7.80
CA THR A 308 14.48 29.26 7.68
C THR A 308 15.20 28.58 8.85
N ALA A 309 14.55 28.47 10.01
CA ALA A 309 15.15 27.80 11.17
C ALA A 309 15.14 26.28 11.00
N ARG A 310 14.10 25.75 10.32
CA ARG A 310 13.97 24.32 10.03
C ARG A 310 14.48 23.92 8.64
N GLY A 311 14.75 24.89 7.77
CA GLY A 311 15.19 24.63 6.41
C GLY A 311 14.09 24.03 5.53
N THR A 312 12.83 24.39 5.80
CA THR A 312 11.64 23.85 5.13
C THR A 312 10.76 24.96 4.56
N THR A 313 9.95 24.67 3.56
CA THR A 313 8.80 25.50 3.15
C THR A 313 7.50 24.79 3.52
N VAL A 314 6.55 25.49 4.12
CA VAL A 314 5.20 24.97 4.39
C VAL A 314 4.26 25.49 3.32
N LEU A 315 3.65 24.57 2.57
CA LEU A 315 2.50 24.84 1.72
C LEU A 315 1.24 24.70 2.58
N SER A 316 0.37 25.70 2.56
CA SER A 316 -0.90 25.68 3.28
C SER A 316 -2.07 26.00 2.34
N LEU A 317 -3.08 25.15 2.32
CA LEU A 317 -4.35 25.36 1.63
C LEU A 317 -5.44 25.64 2.65
N ARG A 318 -6.14 26.76 2.47
CA ARG A 318 -7.27 27.15 3.31
C ARG A 318 -8.57 26.84 2.58
N LEU A 319 -9.34 25.89 3.10
CA LEU A 319 -10.61 25.45 2.55
C LEU A 319 -11.77 26.02 3.38
N THR A 320 -12.76 26.61 2.73
CA THR A 320 -13.94 27.21 3.36
C THR A 320 -15.23 26.57 2.89
N SER A 321 -16.24 26.63 3.74
CA SER A 321 -17.61 26.27 3.40
C SER A 321 -18.59 27.07 4.24
N ASP A 322 -19.80 27.27 3.74
CA ASP A 322 -20.92 27.83 4.52
C ASP A 322 -21.53 26.80 5.50
N THR A 323 -21.23 25.52 5.32
CA THR A 323 -21.88 24.41 6.04
C THR A 323 -20.91 23.45 6.73
N LEU A 324 -19.62 23.56 6.42
CA LEU A 324 -18.54 22.74 6.97
C LEU A 324 -17.49 23.65 7.63
N PRO A 325 -16.74 23.14 8.63
CA PRO A 325 -15.72 23.93 9.30
C PRO A 325 -14.55 24.23 8.36
N ILE A 326 -13.77 25.27 8.68
CA ILE A 326 -12.58 25.61 7.90
C ILE A 326 -11.52 24.52 8.07
N GLN A 327 -10.89 24.14 6.98
CA GLN A 327 -9.77 23.21 6.95
C GLN A 327 -8.51 23.94 6.50
N LEU A 328 -7.42 23.76 7.22
CA LEU A 328 -6.10 24.23 6.87
C LEU A 328 -5.21 23.02 6.62
N VAL A 329 -5.06 22.64 5.35
CA VAL A 329 -4.23 21.52 4.94
C VAL A 329 -2.79 22.00 4.76
N GLN A 330 -1.83 21.34 5.38
CA GLN A 330 -0.43 21.75 5.41
C GLN A 330 0.49 20.63 4.93
N ILE A 331 1.33 20.92 3.94
CA ILE A 331 2.39 20.02 3.47
C ILE A 331 3.72 20.71 3.78
N THR A 332 4.57 20.03 4.54
CA THR A 332 5.93 20.52 4.83
C THR A 332 6.88 19.93 3.79
N VAL A 333 7.67 20.78 3.14
CA VAL A 333 8.64 20.37 2.11
C VAL A 333 10.04 20.79 2.54
N SER A 334 10.98 19.87 2.43
CA SER A 334 12.42 20.08 2.61
C SER A 334 13.14 19.69 1.33
N PRO A 335 14.24 20.37 0.95
CA PRO A 335 14.75 21.60 1.56
C PRO A 335 13.86 22.82 1.26
N LEU A 336 14.16 23.95 1.93
CA LEU A 336 13.44 25.21 1.71
C LEU A 336 13.50 25.69 0.26
N GLY A 337 12.51 26.50 -0.12
CA GLY A 337 12.48 27.25 -1.38
C GLY A 337 11.48 26.75 -2.41
N LEU A 338 10.50 25.93 -2.01
CA LEU A 338 9.35 25.55 -2.85
C LEU A 338 8.67 26.80 -3.42
N ARG A 339 8.22 26.74 -4.67
CA ARG A 339 7.53 27.85 -5.36
C ARG A 339 6.24 27.34 -6.00
N TRP A 340 5.32 28.26 -6.27
CA TRP A 340 4.07 27.92 -6.96
C TRP A 340 4.25 27.35 -8.37
N GLY A 341 5.40 27.58 -9.02
CA GLY A 341 5.72 26.93 -10.29
C GLY A 341 6.12 25.46 -10.17
N ASP A 342 6.38 25.00 -8.94
CA ASP A 342 6.73 23.61 -8.63
C ASP A 342 5.46 22.81 -8.20
N VAL A 343 4.30 23.46 -8.08
CA VAL A 343 3.04 22.87 -7.57
C VAL A 343 1.99 22.88 -8.67
N THR A 344 1.41 21.72 -8.96
CA THR A 344 0.29 21.57 -9.88
C THR A 344 -1.00 21.28 -9.13
N PHE A 345 -2.08 21.95 -9.51
CA PHE A 345 -3.42 21.71 -8.96
C PHE A 345 -4.32 21.02 -9.99
N ILE A 346 -5.04 19.99 -9.56
CA ILE A 346 -6.00 19.24 -10.39
C ILE A 346 -7.42 19.43 -9.83
N GLY A 347 -8.40 19.60 -10.71
CA GLY A 347 -9.78 19.86 -10.34
C GLY A 347 -10.04 21.32 -9.95
N GLN A 348 -9.86 21.66 -8.67
CA GLN A 348 -9.98 23.05 -8.19
C GLN A 348 -8.60 23.71 -8.05
N ALA A 349 -8.56 25.04 -8.13
CA ALA A 349 -7.35 25.82 -7.86
C ALA A 349 -7.64 26.89 -6.79
N PRO A 350 -6.65 27.25 -5.94
CA PRO A 350 -6.84 28.31 -4.96
C PRO A 350 -7.21 29.64 -5.61
N ALA A 351 -8.18 30.35 -5.03
CA ALA A 351 -8.60 31.67 -5.54
C ALA A 351 -7.49 32.72 -5.44
N THR A 352 -6.58 32.58 -4.46
CA THR A 352 -5.39 33.41 -4.30
C THR A 352 -4.19 32.57 -3.93
N LEU A 353 -3.01 32.97 -4.43
CA LEU A 353 -1.72 32.38 -4.09
C LEU A 353 -0.81 33.44 -3.49
N ALA A 354 -0.23 33.17 -2.32
CA ALA A 354 0.65 34.08 -1.61
C ALA A 354 1.98 33.40 -1.25
N VAL A 355 3.02 34.23 -1.06
CA VAL A 355 4.30 33.84 -0.49
C VAL A 355 4.53 34.76 0.71
N ALA A 356 4.78 34.19 1.89
CA ALA A 356 4.94 34.90 3.16
C ALA A 356 6.34 34.73 3.74
#